data_AF-A0A7U2R9S4-F1
#
_entry.id   AF-A0A7U2R9S4-F1
#
_cell.length_a   1.000
_cell.length_b   1.000
_cell.length_c   1.000
_cell.angle_alpha   90.00
_cell.angle_beta   90.00
_cell.angle_gamma   90.00
#
_symmetry.space_group_name_H-M   'P 1'
#
loop_
_entity.id
_entity.type
_entity.pdbx_description
1 polymer ?
#
loop_
_entity_poly.entity_id
_entity_poly.type
_entity_poly.pdbx_seq_one_letter_code
_entity_poly.pdbx_strand_id
1 'polypeptide(L)'
;MKKAIKKVISKKQRLTYTLDDKANAKRYYLLGLTLNEISKLINAPVRTLEKWQIAENWKQLRETKTIHTKTLDLYLSGKTYKEISKLLNISTATVWRYLNTAKNERKNATE
;
A
#
# COMPACT_ATOMS: atom_id res chain seq x y z
N MET A 1 -27.26 -17.69 -52.23
CA MET A 1 -26.68 -16.65 -51.35
C MET A 1 -26.32 -17.29 -50.02
N LYS A 2 -25.03 -17.42 -49.67
CA LYS A 2 -24.60 -18.05 -48.42
C LYS A 2 -24.84 -17.06 -47.26
N LYS A 3 -25.75 -17.38 -46.34
CA LYS A 3 -25.98 -16.59 -45.12
C LYS A 3 -24.76 -16.71 -44.21
N ALA A 4 -24.14 -15.59 -43.87
CA ALA A 4 -23.05 -15.53 -42.90
C ALA A 4 -23.56 -15.99 -41.53
N ILE A 5 -22.97 -17.04 -40.99
CA ILE A 5 -23.24 -17.52 -39.62
C ILE A 5 -22.64 -16.49 -38.67
N LYS A 6 -23.48 -15.69 -38.03
CA LYS A 6 -23.04 -14.75 -36.99
C LYS A 6 -22.50 -15.56 -35.81
N LYS A 7 -21.20 -15.45 -35.54
CA LYS A 7 -20.53 -16.08 -34.40
C LYS A 7 -21.17 -15.53 -33.12
N VAL A 8 -21.87 -16.36 -32.36
CA VAL A 8 -22.49 -15.95 -31.09
C VAL A 8 -21.37 -15.64 -30.10
N ILE A 9 -21.16 -14.34 -29.83
CA ILE A 9 -20.17 -13.89 -28.85
C ILE A 9 -20.75 -14.18 -27.47
N SER A 10 -20.33 -15.27 -26.84
CA SER A 10 -20.70 -15.59 -25.46
C SER A 10 -20.17 -14.51 -24.52
N LYS A 11 -21.04 -13.91 -23.71
CA LYS A 11 -20.65 -12.89 -22.72
C LYS A 11 -19.63 -13.50 -21.74
N LYS A 12 -18.43 -12.92 -21.65
CA LYS A 12 -17.39 -13.34 -20.71
C LYS A 12 -17.90 -13.12 -19.28
N GLN A 13 -17.95 -14.20 -18.48
CA GLN A 13 -18.30 -14.12 -17.07
C GLN A 13 -17.26 -13.28 -16.33
N ARG A 14 -17.71 -12.37 -15.46
CA ARG A 14 -16.84 -11.52 -14.66
C ARG A 14 -16.39 -12.31 -13.44
N LEU A 15 -15.08 -12.32 -13.18
CA LEU A 15 -14.53 -12.82 -11.93
C LEU A 15 -15.03 -11.95 -10.78
N THR A 16 -15.57 -12.59 -9.75
CA THR A 16 -15.95 -11.98 -8.47
C THR A 16 -14.87 -12.26 -7.45
N TYR A 17 -14.42 -11.23 -6.73
CA TYR A 17 -13.41 -11.34 -5.69
C TYR A 17 -14.08 -11.19 -4.32
N THR A 18 -13.60 -11.95 -3.34
CA THR A 18 -14.09 -11.87 -1.97
C THR A 18 -13.47 -10.67 -1.25
N LEU A 19 -14.06 -10.30 -0.11
CA LEU A 19 -13.46 -9.29 0.78
C LEU A 19 -12.10 -9.76 1.33
N ASP A 20 -11.92 -11.07 1.50
CA ASP A 20 -10.68 -11.68 1.98
C ASP A 20 -9.54 -11.50 0.97
N ASP A 21 -9.81 -11.67 -0.33
CA ASP A 21 -8.84 -11.43 -1.40
C ASP A 21 -8.30 -10.00 -1.37
N LYS A 22 -9.19 -9.02 -1.14
CA LYS A 22 -8.81 -7.61 -1.03
C LYS A 22 -7.97 -7.34 0.22
N ALA A 23 -8.35 -7.93 1.35
CA ALA A 23 -7.61 -7.79 2.61
C ALA A 23 -6.20 -8.39 2.51
N ASN A 24 -6.08 -9.59 1.94
CA ASN A 24 -4.80 -10.24 1.68
C ASN A 24 -3.93 -9.42 0.73
N ALA A 25 -4.51 -8.87 -0.34
CA ALA A 25 -3.79 -8.02 -1.29
C ALA A 25 -3.20 -6.78 -0.60
N LYS A 26 -4.00 -6.13 0.26
CA LYS A 26 -3.54 -4.99 1.05
C LYS A 26 -2.39 -5.37 1.96
N ARG A 27 -2.52 -6.50 2.67
CA ARG A 27 -1.48 -6.99 3.59
C ARG A 27 -0.15 -7.20 2.89
N TYR A 28 -0.15 -7.92 1.76
CA TYR A 28 1.06 -8.16 0.97
C TYR A 28 1.67 -6.86 0.41
N TYR A 29 0.84 -5.92 -0.02
CA TYR A 29 1.31 -4.61 -0.49
C TYR A 29 2.03 -3.84 0.62
N LEU A 30 1.46 -3.83 1.84
CA LEU A 30 2.07 -3.16 2.99
C LEU A 30 3.37 -3.85 3.45
N LEU A 31 3.49 -5.16 3.25
CA LEU A 31 4.75 -5.90 3.46
C LEU A 31 5.82 -5.59 2.39
N GLY A 32 5.41 -5.00 1.27
CA GLY A 32 6.30 -4.46 0.26
C GLY A 32 6.36 -5.23 -1.06
N LEU A 33 5.46 -6.20 -1.26
CA LEU A 33 5.33 -6.88 -2.55
C LEU A 33 4.79 -5.93 -3.62
N THR A 34 5.21 -6.15 -4.86
CA THR A 34 4.69 -5.45 -6.03
C THR A 34 3.31 -5.98 -6.42
N LEU A 35 2.52 -5.16 -7.11
CA LEU A 35 1.19 -5.58 -7.60
C LEU A 35 1.26 -6.81 -8.52
N ASN A 36 2.37 -6.98 -9.26
CA ASN A 36 2.56 -8.13 -10.14
C ASN A 36 2.76 -9.43 -9.34
N GLU A 37 3.47 -9.38 -8.22
CA GLU A 37 3.65 -10.53 -7.34
C GLU A 37 2.33 -10.85 -6.62
N ILE A 38 1.65 -9.83 -6.12
CA ILE A 38 0.34 -9.98 -5.45
C ILE A 38 -0.70 -10.56 -6.41
N SER A 39 -0.67 -10.15 -7.68
CA SER A 39 -1.54 -10.69 -8.73
C SER A 39 -1.38 -12.19 -8.90
N LYS A 40 -0.15 -12.71 -8.80
CA LYS A 40 0.13 -14.15 -8.87
C LYS A 40 -0.34 -14.89 -7.62
N LEU A 41 -0.22 -14.28 -6.44
CA LEU A 41 -0.61 -14.88 -5.17
C LEU A 41 -2.13 -15.02 -5.00
N ILE A 42 -2.89 -14.00 -5.42
CA ILE A 42 -4.34 -13.90 -5.17
C ILE A 42 -5.15 -14.26 -6.44
N ASN A 43 -4.46 -14.53 -7.55
CA ASN A 43 -5.07 -14.77 -8.85
C ASN A 43 -6.02 -13.63 -9.29
N ALA A 44 -5.71 -12.40 -8.88
CA ALA A 44 -6.43 -11.20 -9.24
C ALA A 44 -5.64 -10.41 -10.30
N PRO A 45 -6.26 -9.90 -11.37
CA PRO A 45 -5.58 -9.05 -12.34
C PRO A 45 -5.00 -7.80 -11.68
N VAL A 46 -3.81 -7.39 -12.13
CA VAL A 46 -3.13 -6.17 -11.66
C VAL A 46 -4.05 -4.94 -11.71
N ARG A 47 -4.86 -4.80 -12.76
CA ARG A 47 -5.85 -3.71 -12.90
C ARG A 47 -6.88 -3.67 -11.77
N THR A 48 -7.27 -4.82 -11.23
CA THR A 48 -8.17 -4.89 -10.07
C THR A 48 -7.44 -4.41 -8.82
N LEU A 49 -6.19 -4.86 -8.64
CA LEU A 49 -5.35 -4.43 -7.51
C LEU A 49 -5.07 -2.93 -7.54
N GLU A 50 -4.80 -2.34 -8.70
CA GLU A 50 -4.65 -0.89 -8.89
C GLU A 50 -5.88 -0.12 -8.39
N LYS A 51 -7.09 -0.60 -8.73
CA LYS A 51 -8.34 0.01 -8.28
C LYS A 51 -8.47 -0.05 -6.76
N TRP A 52 -8.16 -1.19 -6.15
CA TRP A 52 -8.18 -1.33 -4.68
C TRP A 52 -7.14 -0.43 -4.01
N GLN A 53 -5.94 -0.35 -4.59
CA GLN A 53 -4.85 0.49 -4.11
C GLN A 53 -5.24 1.97 -4.08
N ILE A 54 -5.91 2.45 -5.14
CA ILE A 54 -6.40 3.83 -5.24
C ILE A 54 -7.57 4.06 -4.28
N ALA A 55 -8.56 3.17 -4.28
CA ALA A 55 -9.77 3.32 -3.46
C ALA A 55 -9.47 3.45 -1.95
N GLU A 56 -8.38 2.84 -1.48
CA GLU A 56 -7.99 2.85 -0.07
C GLU A 56 -6.65 3.56 0.20
N ASN A 57 -6.12 4.31 -0.77
CA ASN A 57 -4.86 5.06 -0.65
C ASN A 57 -3.69 4.25 -0.07
N TRP A 58 -3.49 3.02 -0.55
CA TRP A 58 -2.47 2.11 0.00
C TRP A 58 -1.04 2.69 -0.07
N LYS A 59 -0.73 3.54 -1.06
CA LYS A 59 0.58 4.21 -1.17
C LYS A 59 0.89 5.04 0.07
N GLN A 60 -0.07 5.88 0.47
CA GLN A 60 0.06 6.72 1.65
C GLN A 60 0.24 5.86 2.90
N LEU A 61 -0.53 4.77 3.04
CA LEU A 61 -0.41 3.84 4.17
C LEU A 61 0.99 3.20 4.26
N ARG A 62 1.58 2.81 3.12
CA ARG A 62 2.90 2.16 3.06
C ARG A 62 4.04 3.14 3.36
N GLU A 63 4.02 4.30 2.72
CA GLU A 63 5.05 5.33 2.88
C GLU A 63 5.06 5.90 4.30
N THR A 64 3.87 6.18 4.85
CA THR A 64 3.70 6.75 6.19
C THR A 64 4.32 5.84 7.25
N LYS A 65 3.99 4.54 7.27
CA LYS A 65 4.51 3.62 8.30
C LYS A 65 6.03 3.46 8.24
N THR A 66 6.58 3.25 7.06
CA THR A 66 8.02 2.99 6.90
C THR A 66 8.86 4.23 7.19
N ILE A 67 8.38 5.42 6.85
CA ILE A 67 9.08 6.67 7.14
C ILE A 67 8.94 7.03 8.62
N HIS A 68 7.77 6.80 9.24
CA HIS A 68 7.55 7.02 10.67
C HIS A 68 8.50 6.19 11.54
N THR A 69 8.61 4.88 11.26
CA THR A 69 9.49 3.99 12.04
C THR A 69 10.95 4.38 11.87
N LYS A 70 11.42 4.60 10.64
CA LYS A 70 12.80 5.07 10.39
C LYS A 70 13.09 6.41 11.06
N THR A 71 12.14 7.34 11.03
CA THR A 71 12.27 8.64 11.68
C THR A 71 12.43 8.48 13.20
N LEU A 72 11.63 7.60 13.81
CA LEU A 72 11.71 7.28 15.23
C LEU A 72 13.04 6.61 15.58
N ASP A 73 13.50 5.63 14.80
CA ASP A 73 14.78 4.94 15.03
C ASP A 73 15.96 5.90 14.96
N LEU A 74 15.98 6.81 13.98
CA LEU A 74 17.02 7.83 13.86
C LEU A 74 17.01 8.79 15.05
N TYR A 75 15.82 9.16 15.54
CA TYR A 75 15.69 10.00 16.73
C TYR A 75 16.17 9.28 18.00
N LEU A 76 15.84 7.99 18.15
CA LEU A 76 16.32 7.16 19.25
C LEU A 76 17.84 6.93 19.19
N SER A 77 18.44 6.92 18.00
CA SER A 77 19.90 6.91 17.82
C SER A 77 20.60 8.23 18.18
N GLY A 78 19.85 9.23 18.66
CA GLY A 78 20.38 10.54 19.09
C GLY A 78 20.53 11.57 17.98
N LYS A 79 20.02 11.33 16.77
CA LYS A 79 20.10 12.32 15.68
C LYS A 79 19.14 13.48 15.90
N THR A 80 19.60 14.67 15.55
CA THR A 80 18.77 15.88 15.62
C THR A 80 17.76 15.94 14.48
N TYR A 81 16.68 16.70 14.67
CA TYR A 81 15.65 16.91 13.65
C TYR A 81 16.23 17.41 12.30
N LYS A 82 17.29 18.24 12.34
CA LYS A 82 17.95 18.75 11.12
C LYS A 82 18.69 17.66 10.37
N GLU A 83 19.35 16.74 11.07
CA GLU A 83 20.06 15.62 10.44
C GLU A 83 19.09 14.61 9.84
N ILE A 84 18.00 14.32 10.55
CA ILE A 84 16.94 13.43 10.06
C ILE A 84 16.29 14.01 8.80
N SER A 85 16.02 15.32 8.81
CA SER A 85 15.50 16.05 7.65
C SER A 85 16.38 15.88 6.42
N LYS A 86 17.70 16.01 6.58
CA LYS A 86 18.68 15.81 5.49
C LYS A 86 18.76 14.35 5.04
N LEU A 87 18.76 13.40 5.96
CA LEU A 87 18.87 11.96 5.65
C LEU A 87 17.66 11.41 4.91
N LEU A 88 16.47 11.86 5.29
CA LEU A 88 15.20 11.39 4.72
C LEU A 88 14.67 12.31 3.61
N ASN A 89 15.37 13.42 3.32
CA ASN A 89 14.96 14.45 2.36
C ASN A 89 13.52 14.96 2.59
N ILE A 90 13.18 15.23 3.85
CA ILE A 90 11.87 15.74 4.28
C ILE A 90 12.05 17.01 5.11
N SER A 91 11.05 17.88 5.14
CA SER A 91 11.13 19.12 5.94
C SER A 91 11.18 18.82 7.44
N THR A 92 11.84 19.70 8.20
CA THR A 92 11.94 19.58 9.67
C THR A 92 10.57 19.55 10.36
N ALA A 93 9.60 20.31 9.85
CA ALA A 93 8.21 20.28 10.34
C ALA A 93 7.55 18.91 10.12
N THR A 94 7.83 18.26 8.98
CA THR A 94 7.34 16.91 8.70
C THR A 94 8.00 15.88 9.61
N VAL A 95 9.31 16.00 9.90
CA VAL A 95 10.00 15.14 10.88
C VAL A 95 9.30 15.19 12.24
N TRP A 96 8.95 16.39 12.73
CA TRP A 96 8.24 16.55 13.99
C TRP A 96 6.86 15.87 13.98
N ARG A 97 6.08 16.07 12.91
CA ARG A 97 4.77 15.38 12.73
C ARG A 97 4.91 13.86 12.76
N TYR A 98 5.91 13.33 12.04
CA TYR A 98 6.15 11.89 11.97
C TYR A 98 6.59 11.31 13.31
N LEU A 99 7.43 12.02 14.07
CA LEU A 99 7.81 11.60 15.42
C LEU A 99 6.62 11.55 16.38
N ASN A 100 5.76 12.56 16.37
CA ASN A 100 4.57 12.55 17.21
C ASN A 100 3.61 11.42 16.83
N THR A 101 3.44 11.18 15.53
CA THR A 101 2.59 10.08 15.06
C THR A 101 3.17 8.73 15.47
N ALA A 102 4.47 8.51 15.28
CA ALA A 102 5.16 7.28 15.67
C ALA A 102 5.13 7.02 17.19
N LYS A 103 5.24 8.07 18.01
CA LYS A 103 5.10 7.96 19.47
C LYS A 103 3.69 7.55 19.88
N ASN A 104 2.66 8.16 19.27
CA ASN A 104 1.27 7.80 19.53
C ASN A 104 0.97 6.36 19.10
N GLU A 105 1.44 5.93 17.93
CA GLU A 105 1.32 4.55 17.46
C GLU A 105 1.96 3.55 18.42
N ARG A 106 3.15 3.85 18.98
CA ARG A 106 3.82 3.00 19.98
C ARG A 106 3.04 2.92 21.29
N LYS A 107 2.45 4.03 21.74
CA LYS A 107 1.63 4.07 22.96
C LYS A 107 0.39 3.18 22.82
N ASN A 108 -0.35 3.34 21.73
CA ASN A 108 -1.55 2.55 21.44
C ASN A 108 -1.28 1.05 21.25
N ALA A 109 -0.03 0.65 20.94
CA ALA A 109 0.35 -0.76 20.82
C ALA A 109 0.76 -1.41 22.15
N THR A 110 0.94 -0.62 23.21
CA THR A 110 1.34 -1.10 24.55
C THR A 110 0.15 -1.17 25.52
N GLU A 111 -0.99 -0.58 25.14
CA GLU A 111 -2.30 -0.67 25.83
C GLU A 111 -3.16 -1.80 25.26
#